data_AF-A0A936ZE89-F1
#
_entry.id   AF-A0A936ZE89-F1
#
_cell.length_a   1.000
_cell.length_b   1.000
_cell.length_c   1.000
_cell.angle_alpha   90.00
_cell.angle_beta   90.00
_cell.angle_gamma   90.00
#
_symmetry.space_group_name_H-M   'P 1'
#
loop_
_entity.id
_entity.type
_entity.pdbx_description
1 polymer ?
#
loop_
_entity_poly.entity_id
_entity_poly.type
_entity_poly.pdbx_seq_one_letter_code
_entity_poly.pdbx_strand_id
1 'polypeptide(L)'
;MLNWLLGPGTSKAVQSAWAPEMVNRVSRHVEDQVFAITGRRGALLPSHSSMTDLLIGAYIVGALEGYARTIPEIQNTAERGNTPELLQDAATEVCSRVFGPEWVRWVRYQLPQWDGPPAYHPIFRRELSRMCCRGARDGRCLASNDPLSFAKAGSLLAFLLEMMEPQVQ
;
A
#
# COMPACT_ATOMS: atom_id res chain seq x y z
N MET A 1 -4.16 -21.18 -6.42
CA MET A 1 -5.09 -22.02 -5.64
C MET A 1 -4.35 -22.55 -4.42
N LEU A 2 -4.80 -22.09 -3.25
CA LEU A 2 -4.68 -22.64 -1.88
C LEU A 2 -3.81 -23.89 -1.67
N ASN A 3 -2.67 -23.75 -0.99
CA ASN A 3 -1.93 -24.84 -0.33
C ASN A 3 -1.23 -24.28 0.93
N TRP A 4 -1.99 -24.09 2.03
CA TRP A 4 -1.60 -23.24 3.18
C TRP A 4 -1.61 -23.96 4.55
N LEU A 5 -1.43 -25.27 4.59
CA LEU A 5 -1.36 -25.98 5.88
C LEU A 5 -0.02 -26.68 6.04
N LEU A 6 0.78 -26.14 6.98
CA LEU A 6 1.73 -26.80 7.88
C LEU A 6 3.16 -26.23 7.84
N GLY A 7 3.54 -25.60 8.94
CA GLY A 7 4.82 -25.94 9.60
C GLY A 7 5.79 -24.79 9.91
N PRO A 8 6.56 -24.87 11.01
CA PRO A 8 6.91 -23.72 11.85
C PRO A 8 8.41 -23.44 12.01
N GLY A 9 8.76 -22.30 12.62
CA GLY A 9 9.75 -22.37 13.72
C GLY A 9 10.89 -21.34 13.81
N THR A 10 11.36 -20.70 12.73
CA THR A 10 12.61 -19.90 12.80
C THR A 10 12.51 -18.44 12.38
N SER A 11 11.32 -17.98 11.98
CA SER A 11 11.15 -16.72 11.23
C SER A 11 10.80 -15.47 12.06
N LYS A 12 10.64 -15.55 13.38
CA LYS A 12 10.04 -14.45 14.17
C LYS A 12 10.97 -13.25 14.37
N ALA A 13 12.28 -13.44 14.54
CA ALA A 13 13.21 -12.34 14.83
C ALA A 13 13.50 -11.46 13.60
N VAL A 14 13.61 -12.07 12.42
CA VAL A 14 13.82 -11.34 11.17
C VAL A 14 12.52 -10.65 10.75
N GLN A 15 11.36 -11.32 10.85
CA GLN A 15 10.03 -10.70 10.66
C GLN A 15 9.80 -9.46 11.55
N SER A 16 10.38 -9.44 12.75
CA SER A 16 10.23 -8.35 13.72
C SER A 16 10.96 -7.06 13.35
N ALA A 17 12.02 -7.09 12.54
CA ALA A 17 12.88 -5.91 12.33
C ALA A 17 12.54 -5.11 11.05
N TRP A 18 12.18 -5.79 9.95
CA TRP A 18 11.92 -5.12 8.67
C TRP A 18 10.50 -4.57 8.54
N ALA A 19 9.51 -5.19 9.18
CA ALA A 19 8.13 -4.73 9.08
C ALA A 19 7.96 -3.29 9.63
N PRO A 20 8.54 -2.91 10.78
CA PRO A 20 8.52 -1.52 11.24
C PRO A 20 9.24 -0.55 10.30
N GLU A 21 10.39 -0.92 9.74
CA GLU A 21 11.12 -0.05 8.80
C GLU A 21 10.32 0.19 7.51
N MET A 22 9.80 -0.88 6.93
CA MET A 22 9.00 -0.84 5.72
C MET A 22 7.75 0.03 5.93
N VAL A 23 7.02 -0.18 7.03
CA VAL A 23 5.86 0.65 7.41
C VAL A 23 6.30 2.11 7.56
N ASN A 24 7.40 2.39 8.26
CA ASN A 24 7.91 3.75 8.42
C ASN A 24 8.18 4.43 7.08
N ARG A 25 8.86 3.75 6.15
CA ARG A 25 9.21 4.33 4.84
C ARG A 25 7.99 4.54 3.96
N VAL A 26 7.12 3.54 3.87
CA VAL A 26 5.89 3.66 3.07
C VAL A 26 4.96 4.72 3.68
N SER A 27 4.81 4.78 5.01
CA SER A 27 4.03 5.84 5.67
C SER A 27 4.55 7.23 5.32
N ARG A 28 5.86 7.49 5.50
CA ARG A 28 6.44 8.79 5.14
C ARG A 28 6.24 9.11 3.67
N HIS A 29 6.44 8.13 2.80
CA HIS A 29 6.29 8.31 1.36
C HIS A 29 4.86 8.68 0.94
N VAL A 30 3.86 8.00 1.49
CA VAL A 30 2.44 8.31 1.24
C VAL A 30 2.09 9.66 1.85
N GLU A 31 2.55 9.94 3.08
CA GLU A 31 2.33 11.22 3.75
C GLU A 31 2.93 12.39 2.96
N ASP A 32 4.14 12.25 2.43
CA ASP A 32 4.80 13.28 1.63
C ASP A 32 4.04 13.56 0.32
N GLN A 33 3.49 12.52 -0.33
CA GLN A 33 2.68 12.69 -1.54
C GLN A 33 1.31 13.33 -1.25
N VAL A 34 0.66 12.95 -0.16
CA VAL A 34 -0.58 13.59 0.30
C VAL A 34 -0.30 15.05 0.67
N PHE A 35 0.78 15.31 1.42
CA PHE A 35 1.21 16.64 1.81
C PHE A 35 1.50 17.54 0.61
N ALA A 36 2.13 17.02 -0.45
CA ALA A 36 2.41 17.78 -1.67
C ALA A 36 1.14 18.37 -2.31
N ILE A 37 -0.02 17.76 -2.05
CA ILE A 37 -1.32 18.20 -2.55
C ILE A 37 -2.08 19.04 -1.52
N THR A 38 -2.15 18.59 -0.28
CA THR A 38 -2.98 19.20 0.75
C THR A 38 -2.31 20.37 1.47
N GLY A 39 -0.97 20.46 1.38
CA GLY A 39 -0.15 21.41 2.13
C GLY A 39 -0.16 21.20 3.65
N ARG A 40 -0.78 20.11 4.15
CA ARG A 40 -0.97 19.84 5.58
C ARG A 40 -0.78 18.36 5.89
N ARG A 41 0.09 18.06 6.84
CA ARG A 41 0.32 16.69 7.34
C ARG A 41 -0.89 16.22 8.15
N GLY A 42 -1.32 14.98 7.90
CA GLY A 42 -2.54 14.42 8.50
C GLY A 42 -3.84 15.09 8.04
N ALA A 43 -3.81 15.90 6.97
CA ALA A 43 -5.05 16.40 6.39
C ALA A 43 -5.83 15.26 5.75
N LEU A 44 -7.13 15.26 5.99
CA LEU A 44 -8.06 14.42 5.24
C LEU A 44 -7.97 14.81 3.76
N LEU A 45 -7.89 13.80 2.89
CA LEU A 45 -8.04 14.04 1.46
C LEU A 45 -9.41 14.71 1.22
N PRO A 46 -9.52 15.66 0.27
CA PRO A 46 -10.78 16.34 -0.05
C PRO A 46 -11.89 15.32 -0.29
N SER A 47 -13.15 15.58 0.07
CA SER A 47 -14.26 14.62 -0.03
C SER A 47 -14.21 13.79 -1.32
N HIS A 48 -14.00 12.48 -1.17
CA HIS A 48 -13.78 11.53 -2.26
C HIS A 48 -14.64 10.28 -2.06
N SER A 49 -14.76 9.49 -3.13
CA SER A 49 -15.58 8.28 -3.12
C SER A 49 -14.86 7.13 -2.41
N SER A 50 -15.62 6.15 -1.90
CA SER A 50 -15.08 4.88 -1.40
C SER A 50 -14.21 4.14 -2.42
N MET A 51 -14.38 4.39 -3.72
CA MET A 51 -13.51 3.83 -4.76
C MET A 51 -12.10 4.42 -4.71
N THR A 52 -11.98 5.72 -4.42
CA THR A 52 -10.69 6.40 -4.26
C THR A 52 -9.93 5.79 -3.07
N ASP A 53 -10.64 5.49 -1.98
CA ASP A 53 -10.06 4.83 -0.81
C ASP A 53 -9.51 3.44 -1.16
N LEU A 54 -10.24 2.68 -1.98
CA LEU A 54 -9.83 1.35 -2.41
C LEU A 54 -8.57 1.41 -3.28
N LEU A 55 -8.50 2.40 -4.17
CA LEU A 55 -7.35 2.61 -5.06
C LEU A 55 -6.09 3.05 -4.30
N ILE A 56 -6.24 3.93 -3.30
CA ILE A 56 -5.14 4.33 -2.41
C ILE A 56 -4.68 3.14 -1.58
N GLY A 57 -5.61 2.36 -1.01
CA GLY A 57 -5.27 1.15 -0.27
C GLY A 57 -4.55 0.12 -1.14
N ALA A 58 -5.00 -0.09 -2.38
CA ALA A 58 -4.35 -1.00 -3.34
C ALA A 58 -2.93 -0.54 -3.68
N TYR A 59 -2.72 0.77 -3.84
CA TYR A 59 -1.38 1.35 -4.00
C TYR A 59 -0.49 1.06 -2.78
N ILE A 60 -0.98 1.28 -1.56
CA ILE A 60 -0.22 1.05 -0.31
C ILE A 60 0.21 -0.41 -0.19
N VAL A 61 -0.70 -1.35 -0.44
CA VAL A 61 -0.38 -2.78 -0.41
C VAL A 61 0.64 -3.14 -1.48
N GLY A 62 0.47 -2.62 -2.70
CA GLY A 62 1.47 -2.74 -3.74
C GLY A 62 2.84 -2.23 -3.29
N ALA A 63 2.92 -1.03 -2.69
CA ALA A 63 4.17 -0.44 -2.23
C ALA A 63 4.87 -1.28 -1.15
N LEU A 64 4.11 -1.78 -0.18
CA LEU A 64 4.63 -2.70 0.83
C LEU A 64 5.13 -4.00 0.20
N GLU A 65 4.37 -4.58 -0.73
CA GLU A 65 4.77 -5.81 -1.43
C GLU A 65 6.03 -5.60 -2.27
N GLY A 66 6.11 -4.49 -3.00
CA GLY A 66 7.27 -4.12 -3.81
C GLY A 66 8.52 -3.93 -2.96
N TYR A 67 8.39 -3.23 -1.84
CA TYR A 67 9.47 -3.03 -0.87
C TYR A 67 9.91 -4.35 -0.22
N ALA A 68 8.94 -5.18 0.16
CA ALA A 68 9.19 -6.47 0.79
C ALA A 68 9.97 -7.41 -0.16
N ARG A 69 9.60 -7.46 -1.43
CA ARG A 69 10.27 -8.31 -2.44
C ARG A 69 11.72 -7.94 -2.73
N THR A 70 12.15 -6.73 -2.38
CA THR A 70 13.54 -6.26 -2.55
C THR A 70 14.44 -6.56 -1.37
N ILE A 71 13.90 -7.06 -0.26
CA ILE A 71 14.67 -7.49 0.91
C ILE A 71 14.95 -8.99 0.76
N PRO A 72 16.23 -9.40 0.58
CA PRO A 72 16.61 -10.80 0.39
C PRO A 72 16.09 -11.73 1.49
N GLU A 73 16.05 -11.23 2.73
CA GLU A 73 15.54 -11.96 3.89
C GLU A 73 14.04 -12.26 3.78
N ILE A 74 13.26 -11.37 3.16
CA ILE A 74 11.81 -11.56 2.96
C ILE A 74 11.56 -12.46 1.76
N GLN A 75 12.41 -12.43 0.73
CA GLN A 75 12.28 -13.33 -0.43
C GLN A 75 12.32 -14.80 0.01
N ASN A 76 13.22 -15.14 0.95
CA ASN A 76 13.30 -16.46 1.58
C ASN A 76 12.12 -16.78 2.53
N THR A 77 11.41 -15.76 3.01
CA THR A 77 10.25 -15.91 3.91
C THR A 77 8.92 -15.94 3.14
N ALA A 78 8.87 -15.32 1.95
CA ALA A 78 7.73 -15.30 1.05
C ALA A 78 7.46 -16.68 0.44
N GLU A 79 8.50 -17.50 0.31
CA GLU A 79 8.37 -18.93 0.01
C GLU A 79 7.65 -19.73 1.11
N ARG A 80 7.48 -19.17 2.33
CA ARG A 80 6.81 -19.82 3.47
C ARG A 80 5.35 -19.42 3.69
N GLY A 81 4.74 -18.63 2.80
CA GLY A 81 3.29 -18.38 2.80
C GLY A 81 2.73 -17.35 3.80
N ASN A 82 3.54 -16.75 4.68
CA ASN A 82 3.07 -15.78 5.71
C ASN A 82 3.09 -14.30 5.28
N THR A 83 3.45 -14.01 4.03
CA THR A 83 3.56 -12.62 3.51
C THR A 83 2.22 -11.88 3.44
N PRO A 84 1.07 -12.50 3.09
CA PRO A 84 -0.18 -11.77 2.92
C PRO A 84 -0.74 -11.15 4.20
N GLU A 85 -0.79 -11.90 5.31
CA GLU A 85 -1.27 -11.39 6.60
C GLU A 85 -0.38 -10.26 7.11
N LEU A 86 0.94 -10.40 6.95
CA LEU A 86 1.89 -9.38 7.36
C LEU A 86 1.74 -8.10 6.53
N LEU A 87 1.56 -8.22 5.21
CA LEU A 87 1.30 -7.07 4.34
C LEU A 87 -0.04 -6.40 4.69
N GLN A 88 -1.04 -7.17 5.10
CA GLN A 88 -2.34 -6.66 5.54
C GLN A 88 -2.23 -5.84 6.83
N ASP A 89 -1.51 -6.36 7.83
CA ASP A 89 -1.26 -5.66 9.09
C ASP A 89 -0.42 -4.40 8.86
N ALA A 90 0.62 -4.50 8.02
CA ALA A 90 1.45 -3.36 7.64
C ALA A 90 0.64 -2.28 6.90
N ALA A 91 -0.23 -2.66 5.97
CA ALA A 91 -1.08 -1.70 5.24
C ALA A 91 -2.08 -1.02 6.17
N THR A 92 -2.69 -1.78 7.07
CA THR A 92 -3.56 -1.26 8.12
C THR A 92 -2.83 -0.22 8.97
N GLU A 93 -1.58 -0.51 9.35
CA GLU A 93 -0.76 0.41 10.14
C GLU A 93 -0.37 1.66 9.35
N VAL A 94 0.02 1.53 8.09
CA VAL A 94 0.31 2.68 7.21
C VAL A 94 -0.91 3.59 7.11
N CYS A 95 -2.08 3.03 6.81
CA CYS A 95 -3.33 3.79 6.70
C CYS A 95 -3.69 4.51 8.02
N SER A 96 -3.46 3.85 9.17
CA SER A 96 -3.63 4.46 10.50
C SER A 96 -2.79 5.70 10.68
N ARG A 97 -1.50 5.60 10.33
CA ARG A 97 -0.52 6.68 10.53
C ARG A 97 -0.79 7.86 9.62
N VAL A 98 -1.19 7.62 8.37
CA VAL A 98 -1.34 8.68 7.36
C VAL A 98 -2.73 9.32 7.39
N PHE A 99 -3.78 8.52 7.50
CA PHE A 99 -5.17 8.97 7.34
C PHE A 99 -6.01 8.90 8.62
N GLY A 100 -5.47 8.31 9.68
CA GLY A 100 -6.13 8.20 10.98
C GLY A 100 -7.01 6.95 11.14
N PRO A 101 -7.63 6.80 12.32
CA PRO A 101 -8.27 5.56 12.76
C PRO A 101 -9.56 5.21 12.02
N GLU A 102 -10.23 6.18 11.38
CA GLU A 102 -11.44 5.92 10.60
C GLU A 102 -11.12 5.12 9.34
N TRP A 103 -10.04 5.49 8.66
CA TRP A 103 -9.50 4.77 7.53
C TRP A 103 -9.03 3.37 7.88
N VAL A 104 -8.49 3.16 9.10
CA VAL A 104 -8.15 1.81 9.58
C VAL A 104 -9.36 0.89 9.62
N ARG A 105 -10.47 1.39 10.18
CA ARG A 105 -11.72 0.61 10.24
C ARG A 105 -12.18 0.30 8.82
N TRP A 106 -12.21 1.31 7.96
CA TRP A 106 -12.61 1.16 6.58
C TRP A 106 -11.73 0.13 5.83
N VAL A 107 -10.41 0.25 5.90
CA VAL A 107 -9.44 -0.67 5.28
C VAL A 107 -9.64 -2.09 5.78
N ARG A 108 -9.79 -2.31 7.10
CA ARG A 108 -10.04 -3.65 7.66
C ARG A 108 -11.35 -4.28 7.16
N TYR A 109 -12.41 -3.48 6.99
CA TYR A 109 -13.69 -3.97 6.48
C TYR A 109 -13.66 -4.22 4.96
N GLN A 110 -12.81 -3.50 4.22
CA GLN A 110 -12.79 -3.49 2.76
C GLN A 110 -11.68 -4.35 2.13
N LEU A 111 -10.60 -4.61 2.86
CA LEU A 111 -9.53 -5.54 2.45
C LEU A 111 -10.09 -6.92 2.03
N PRO A 112 -10.99 -7.56 2.80
CA PRO A 112 -11.63 -8.81 2.36
C PRO A 112 -12.50 -8.63 1.10
N GLN A 113 -12.98 -7.42 0.82
CA GLN A 113 -13.81 -7.08 -0.34
C GLN A 113 -12.99 -6.68 -1.58
N TRP A 114 -11.66 -6.56 -1.49
CA TRP A 114 -10.81 -6.43 -2.68
C TRP A 114 -10.89 -7.65 -3.60
N ASP A 115 -11.26 -8.80 -3.04
CA ASP A 115 -11.62 -10.03 -3.77
C ASP A 115 -13.15 -10.24 -3.84
N GLY A 116 -13.95 -9.22 -3.47
CA GLY A 116 -15.42 -9.22 -3.33
C GLY A 116 -16.15 -8.24 -4.28
N PRO A 117 -17.50 -8.19 -4.28
CA PRO A 117 -18.26 -7.18 -5.03
C PRO A 117 -18.18 -5.85 -4.28
N PRO A 118 -17.39 -4.84 -4.74
CA PRO A 118 -17.45 -4.17 -6.05
C PRO A 118 -16.21 -4.36 -6.95
N ALA A 119 -15.16 -5.05 -6.49
CA ALA A 119 -13.95 -5.35 -7.27
C ALA A 119 -14.22 -6.31 -8.45
N TYR A 120 -15.38 -6.96 -8.49
CA TYR A 120 -15.81 -7.80 -9.62
C TYR A 120 -16.17 -7.00 -10.88
N HIS A 121 -16.44 -5.70 -10.77
CA HIS A 121 -16.62 -4.89 -11.97
C HIS A 121 -15.28 -4.83 -12.73
N PRO A 122 -15.20 -5.27 -14.01
CA PRO A 122 -13.92 -5.45 -14.70
C PRO A 122 -13.06 -4.19 -14.75
N ILE A 123 -13.69 -3.02 -14.87
CA ILE A 123 -12.99 -1.72 -14.86
C ILE A 123 -12.36 -1.48 -13.49
N PHE A 124 -13.09 -1.72 -12.39
CA PHE A 124 -12.58 -1.50 -11.05
C PHE A 124 -11.47 -2.49 -10.70
N ARG A 125 -11.60 -3.76 -11.11
CA ARG A 125 -10.52 -4.74 -10.97
C ARG A 125 -9.24 -4.28 -11.67
N ARG A 126 -9.37 -3.74 -12.88
CA ARG A 126 -8.24 -3.24 -13.66
C ARG A 126 -7.57 -2.06 -12.97
N GLU A 127 -8.34 -1.11 -12.44
CA GLU A 127 -7.78 0.05 -11.75
C GLU A 127 -7.13 -0.33 -10.41
N LEU A 128 -7.73 -1.23 -9.64
CA LEU A 128 -7.11 -1.78 -8.43
C LEU A 128 -5.79 -2.49 -8.74
N SER A 129 -5.77 -3.33 -9.78
CA SER A 129 -4.55 -3.99 -10.22
C SER A 129 -3.49 -3.00 -10.70
N ARG A 130 -3.88 -1.96 -11.45
CA ARG A 130 -2.97 -0.89 -11.89
C ARG A 130 -2.35 -0.15 -10.72
N MET A 131 -3.17 0.24 -9.74
CA MET A 131 -2.69 0.95 -8.55
C MET A 131 -1.77 0.07 -7.71
N CYS A 132 -2.10 -1.21 -7.55
CA CYS A 132 -1.21 -2.18 -6.92
C CYS A 132 0.13 -2.33 -7.66
N CYS A 133 0.13 -2.45 -8.99
CA CYS A 133 1.36 -2.51 -9.77
C CYS A 133 2.21 -1.22 -9.70
N ARG A 134 1.56 -0.05 -9.70
CA ARG A 134 2.21 1.25 -9.50
C ARG A 134 2.86 1.32 -8.12
N GLY A 135 2.10 0.95 -7.08
CA GLY A 135 2.62 0.82 -5.72
C GLY A 135 3.83 -0.09 -5.67
N ALA A 136 3.75 -1.30 -6.24
CA ALA A 136 4.87 -2.25 -6.23
C ALA A 136 6.12 -1.74 -6.94
N ARG A 137 5.98 -0.91 -7.98
CA ARG A 137 7.12 -0.24 -8.60
C ARG A 137 7.73 0.79 -7.65
N ASP A 138 6.91 1.67 -7.09
CA ASP A 138 7.33 2.73 -6.17
C ASP A 138 8.00 2.13 -4.91
N GLY A 139 7.42 1.06 -4.35
CA GLY A 139 7.95 0.32 -3.22
C GLY A 139 9.36 -0.23 -3.44
N ARG A 140 9.64 -0.76 -4.64
CA ARG A 140 11.01 -1.19 -5.02
C ARG A 140 11.99 -0.02 -5.07
N CYS A 141 11.53 1.15 -5.52
CA CYS A 141 12.35 2.37 -5.48
C CYS A 141 12.63 2.79 -4.04
N LEU A 142 11.64 2.76 -3.14
CA LEU A 142 11.84 3.11 -1.73
C LEU A 142 12.85 2.20 -1.00
N ALA A 143 12.93 0.94 -1.42
CA ALA A 143 13.88 -0.02 -0.85
C ALA A 143 15.32 0.17 -1.35
N SER A 144 15.54 0.84 -2.48
CA SER A 144 16.87 0.96 -3.07
C SER A 144 17.78 1.99 -2.38
N ASN A 145 17.32 2.65 -1.30
CA ASN A 145 18.02 3.75 -0.60
C ASN A 145 18.44 4.90 -1.54
N ASP A 146 17.85 4.99 -2.73
CA ASP A 146 18.20 6.00 -3.71
C ASP A 146 17.70 7.38 -3.24
N PRO A 147 18.55 8.41 -3.15
CA PRO A 147 18.13 9.75 -2.76
C PRO A 147 17.07 10.35 -3.70
N LEU A 148 16.97 9.86 -4.94
CA LEU A 148 15.96 10.26 -5.92
C LEU A 148 14.70 9.38 -5.90
N SER A 149 14.55 8.49 -4.91
CA SER A 149 13.41 7.58 -4.80
C SER A 149 12.09 8.32 -4.82
N PHE A 150 11.98 9.46 -4.14
CA PHE A 150 10.75 10.25 -4.11
C PHE A 150 10.32 10.71 -5.51
N ALA A 151 11.26 11.23 -6.32
CA ALA A 151 10.97 11.64 -7.69
C ALA A 151 10.62 10.45 -8.60
N LYS A 152 11.18 9.27 -8.33
CA LYS A 152 10.93 8.03 -9.09
C LYS A 152 9.63 7.33 -8.67
N ALA A 153 9.14 7.60 -7.46
CA ALA A 153 7.99 6.97 -6.82
C ALA A 153 6.80 7.94 -6.69
N GLY A 154 6.48 8.68 -7.75
CA GLY A 154 5.41 9.68 -7.73
C GLY A 154 4.03 9.16 -8.14
N SER A 155 3.80 7.84 -8.15
CA SER A 155 2.62 7.27 -8.81
C SER A 155 1.31 7.60 -8.08
N LEU A 156 1.35 7.71 -6.74
CA LEU A 156 0.18 8.11 -5.97
C LEU A 156 -0.10 9.61 -6.12
N LEU A 157 0.93 10.45 -6.11
CA LEU A 157 0.83 11.89 -6.36
C LEU A 157 0.21 12.16 -7.73
N ALA A 158 0.67 11.47 -8.78
CA ALA A 158 0.10 11.59 -10.12
C ALA A 158 -1.39 11.24 -10.13
N PHE A 159 -1.78 10.11 -9.51
CA PHE A 159 -3.19 9.72 -9.38
C PHE A 159 -4.04 10.75 -8.63
N LEU A 160 -3.53 11.28 -7.51
CA LEU A 160 -4.25 12.26 -6.72
C LEU A 160 -4.39 13.61 -7.45
N LEU A 161 -3.41 13.99 -8.28
CA LEU A 161 -3.51 15.16 -9.15
C LEU A 161 -4.57 14.96 -10.24
N GLU A 162 -4.57 13.81 -10.92
CA GLU A 162 -5.60 13.44 -11.92
C GLU A 162 -7.02 13.51 -11.33
N MET A 163 -7.19 13.14 -10.06
CA MET A 163 -8.47 13.20 -9.33
C MET A 163 -8.93 14.64 -9.03
N MET A 164 -8.00 15.60 -8.95
CA MET A 164 -8.27 16.98 -8.58
C MET A 164 -8.44 17.92 -9.77
N GLU A 165 -8.04 17.50 -10.97
CA GLU A 165 -8.30 18.27 -12.17
C GLU A 165 -9.82 18.39 -12.38
N PRO A 166 -10.35 19.62 -12.58
CA PRO A 166 -11.75 19.79 -12.91
C PRO A 166 -12.01 19.01 -14.20
N GLN A 167 -12.95 18.06 -14.15
CA GLN A 167 -13.43 17.42 -15.38
C GLN A 167 -14.13 18.49 -16.21
N VAL A 168 -13.38 19.10 -17.14
CA VAL A 168 -13.96 19.96 -18.16
C VAL A 168 -14.81 19.06 -19.03
N GLN A 169 -16.11 19.03 -18.75
CA GLN A 169 -17.16 18.52 -19.63
C GLN A 169 -17.97 19.69 -20.16
#